data_AF-A0A6N9P3A9-F1
#
_entry.id   AF-A0A6N9P3A9-F1
#
_cell.length_a   1.000
_cell.length_b   1.000
_cell.length_c   1.000
_cell.angle_alpha   90.00
_cell.angle_beta   90.00
_cell.angle_gamma   90.00
#
_symmetry.space_group_name_H-M   'P 1'
#
loop_
_entity.id
_entity.type
_entity.pdbx_description
1 polymer ?
#
loop_
_entity_poly.entity_id
_entity_poly.type
_entity_poly.pdbx_seq_one_letter_code
_entity_poly.pdbx_strand_id
1 'polypeptide(L)'
;MERLSDELFDIINEQDFCFAPGEMRIVEKAAARFSAYEDIGMEPEEIMALRASFEALRDDAMPLLRAKIEDRLVILPCKPDEIFYQWKRGDDCPSVSRFEGVEISEDGKITYPMKRWGESFSLDDFGKTIFLSLTEAKAAIEMKD
;
A
#
# COMPACT_ATOMS: atom_id res chain seq x y z
N MET A 1 -22.06 -3.80 21.24
CA MET A 1 -21.32 -4.21 22.44
C MET A 1 -22.01 -3.53 23.60
N GLU A 2 -22.38 -4.28 24.64
CA GLU A 2 -22.83 -3.70 25.89
C GLU A 2 -21.69 -2.84 26.45
N ARG A 3 -21.96 -1.59 26.87
CA ARG A 3 -20.93 -0.68 27.36
C ARG A 3 -20.74 -0.94 28.84
N LEU A 4 -19.76 -1.77 29.15
CA LEU A 4 -19.43 -2.19 30.51
C LEU A 4 -18.94 -0.99 31.34
N SER A 5 -18.42 0.08 30.72
CA SER A 5 -18.09 1.32 31.43
C SER A 5 -19.32 2.05 31.97
N ASP A 6 -20.43 2.08 31.20
CA ASP A 6 -21.67 2.71 31.64
C ASP A 6 -22.30 1.93 32.81
N GLU A 7 -22.32 0.59 32.73
CA GLU A 7 -22.77 -0.26 33.84
C GLU A 7 -21.91 -0.10 35.09
N LEU A 8 -20.60 0.05 34.93
CA LEU A 8 -19.70 0.28 36.06
C LEU A 8 -20.01 1.63 36.73
N PHE A 9 -20.28 2.68 35.96
CA PHE A 9 -20.69 3.98 36.50
C PHE A 9 -22.02 3.88 37.24
N ASP A 10 -23.00 3.15 36.70
CA ASP A 10 -24.29 2.94 37.37
C ASP A 10 -24.10 2.19 38.70
N ILE A 11 -23.29 1.11 38.72
CA ILE A 11 -22.98 0.36 39.95
C ILE A 11 -22.32 1.28 41.01
N ILE A 12 -21.36 2.11 40.60
CA ILE A 12 -20.66 3.05 41.49
C ILE A 12 -21.63 4.08 42.09
N ASN A 13 -22.61 4.54 41.31
CA ASN A 13 -23.57 5.56 41.73
C ASN A 13 -24.73 4.99 42.57
N GLU A 14 -25.12 3.73 42.35
CA GLU A 14 -26.26 3.09 43.02
C GLU A 14 -25.90 2.40 44.34
N GLN A 15 -24.67 1.89 44.49
CA GLN A 15 -24.27 1.21 45.71
C GLN A 15 -23.58 2.17 46.70
N ASP A 16 -23.99 2.09 47.96
CA ASP A 16 -23.38 2.80 49.10
C ASP A 16 -22.04 2.12 49.45
N PHE A 17 -21.11 2.12 48.51
CA PHE A 17 -19.79 1.53 48.71
C PHE A 17 -19.04 2.34 49.76
N CYS A 18 -18.51 1.65 50.78
CA CYS A 18 -17.67 2.23 51.83
C CYS A 18 -16.26 2.64 51.32
N PHE A 19 -16.12 3.10 50.08
CA PHE A 19 -14.86 3.61 49.56
C PHE A 19 -14.52 4.91 50.27
N ALA A 20 -13.26 5.06 50.68
CA ALA A 20 -12.75 6.36 51.06
C ALA A 20 -12.82 7.31 49.84
N PRO A 21 -12.98 8.64 50.02
CA PRO A 21 -13.04 9.59 48.90
C PRO A 21 -11.85 9.52 47.93
N GLY A 22 -10.68 9.07 48.41
CA GLY A 22 -9.51 8.81 47.57
C GLY A 22 -9.63 7.58 46.68
N GLU A 23 -10.32 6.54 47.15
CA GLU A 23 -10.55 5.28 46.42
C GLU A 23 -11.61 5.47 45.33
N MET A 24 -12.70 6.19 45.62
CA MET A 24 -13.70 6.59 44.61
C MET A 24 -13.08 7.28 43.40
N ARG A 25 -12.17 8.24 43.64
CA ARG A 25 -11.45 8.94 42.56
C ARG A 25 -10.59 8.04 41.70
N ILE A 26 -10.10 6.92 42.24
CA ILE A 26 -9.31 5.96 41.47
C ILE A 26 -10.24 5.15 40.57
N VAL A 27 -11.38 4.71 41.11
CA VAL A 27 -12.37 3.93 40.36
C VAL A 27 -13.00 4.75 39.23
N GLU A 28 -13.41 5.99 39.49
CA GLU A 28 -13.93 6.91 38.45
C GLU A 28 -12.92 7.11 37.31
N LYS A 29 -11.63 7.26 37.65
CA LYS A 29 -10.56 7.37 36.64
C LYS A 29 -10.40 6.09 35.84
N ALA A 30 -10.49 4.92 36.48
CA ALA A 30 -10.41 3.64 35.79
C ALA A 30 -11.60 3.45 34.83
N ALA A 31 -12.82 3.76 35.28
CA ALA A 31 -14.04 3.73 34.49
C ALA A 31 -13.95 4.65 33.27
N ALA A 32 -13.47 5.88 33.44
CA ALA A 32 -13.28 6.83 32.34
C ALA A 32 -12.24 6.33 31.31
N ARG A 33 -11.14 5.70 31.75
CA ARG A 33 -10.16 5.11 30.83
C ARG A 33 -10.73 3.92 30.07
N PHE A 34 -11.55 3.12 30.74
CA PHE A 34 -12.19 1.96 30.13
C PHE A 34 -13.22 2.40 29.08
N SER A 35 -14.03 3.40 29.39
CA SER A 35 -14.94 4.04 28.43
C SER A 35 -14.20 4.53 27.17
N ALA A 36 -13.05 5.17 27.35
CA ALA A 36 -12.22 5.60 26.21
C ALA A 36 -11.67 4.43 25.36
N TYR A 37 -11.51 3.22 25.91
CA TYR A 37 -11.17 2.03 25.14
C TYR A 37 -12.40 1.46 24.41
N GLU A 38 -13.56 1.41 25.08
CA GLU A 38 -14.82 0.99 24.44
C GLU A 38 -15.21 1.93 23.28
N ASP A 39 -14.91 3.22 23.40
CA ASP A 39 -15.13 4.22 22.34
C ASP A 39 -14.26 3.97 21.09
N ILE A 40 -13.15 3.23 21.21
CA ILE A 40 -12.36 2.76 20.06
C ILE A 40 -13.19 1.76 19.23
N GLY A 41 -14.15 1.08 19.85
CA GLY A 41 -15.05 0.13 19.19
C GLY A 41 -14.34 -1.12 18.68
N MET A 42 -13.19 -1.45 19.26
CA MET A 42 -12.38 -2.63 18.92
C MET A 42 -12.20 -3.48 20.16
N GLU A 43 -12.32 -4.79 19.99
CA GLU A 43 -11.99 -5.76 21.03
C GLU A 43 -10.46 -5.77 21.29
N PRO A 44 -10.01 -6.13 22.50
CA PRO A 44 -8.59 -6.21 22.82
C PRO A 44 -7.79 -7.08 21.84
N GLU A 45 -8.36 -8.20 21.40
CA GLU A 45 -7.78 -9.10 20.41
C GLU A 45 -7.61 -8.43 19.04
N GLU A 46 -8.56 -7.60 18.62
CA GLU A 46 -8.50 -6.84 17.38
C GLU A 46 -7.41 -5.77 17.45
N ILE A 47 -7.28 -5.08 18.60
CA ILE A 47 -6.19 -4.12 18.83
C ILE A 47 -4.83 -4.82 18.77
N MET A 48 -4.71 -6.00 19.36
CA MET A 48 -3.48 -6.80 19.29
C MET A 48 -3.16 -7.26 17.87
N ALA A 49 -4.16 -7.74 17.12
CA ALA A 49 -4.00 -8.14 15.74
C ALA A 49 -3.60 -6.95 14.84
N LEU A 50 -4.25 -5.80 15.03
CA LEU A 50 -3.93 -4.56 14.32
C LEU A 50 -2.49 -4.14 14.59
N ARG A 51 -2.07 -4.15 15.86
CA ARG A 51 -0.69 -3.82 16.23
C ARG A 51 0.32 -4.76 15.58
N ALA A 52 0.08 -6.07 15.61
CA ALA A 52 0.95 -7.04 14.97
C ALA A 52 1.03 -6.83 13.44
N SER A 53 -0.11 -6.55 12.80
CA SER A 53 -0.15 -6.25 11.36
C SER A 53 0.62 -4.96 11.01
N PHE A 54 0.54 -3.94 11.86
CA PHE A 54 1.24 -2.68 11.68
C PHE A 54 2.75 -2.85 11.88
N GLU A 55 3.18 -3.62 12.87
CA GLU A 55 4.59 -3.94 13.09
C GLU A 55 5.17 -4.71 11.91
N ALA A 56 4.47 -5.71 11.38
CA ALA A 56 4.89 -6.44 10.18
C ALA A 56 4.99 -5.52 8.95
N LEU A 57 3.96 -4.69 8.70
CA LEU A 57 3.97 -3.76 7.58
C LEU A 57 5.07 -2.71 7.71
N ARG A 58 5.34 -2.23 8.93
CA ARG A 58 6.39 -1.24 9.19
C ARG A 58 7.75 -1.78 8.79
N ASP A 59 8.03 -3.03 9.11
CA ASP A 59 9.34 -3.63 8.83
C ASP A 59 9.58 -3.76 7.31
N ASP A 60 8.53 -4.06 6.53
CA ASP A 60 8.59 -4.08 5.06
C ASP A 60 8.57 -2.68 4.42
N ALA A 61 7.83 -1.73 4.98
CA ALA A 61 7.66 -0.39 4.43
C ALA A 61 8.84 0.53 4.75
N MET A 62 9.55 0.33 5.87
CA MET A 62 10.63 1.22 6.31
C MET A 62 11.78 1.32 5.30
N PRO A 63 12.28 0.22 4.68
CA PRO A 63 13.28 0.30 3.62
C PRO A 63 12.80 1.09 2.39
N LEU A 64 11.54 0.91 1.98
CA LEU A 64 10.94 1.61 0.84
C LEU A 64 10.80 3.11 1.12
N LEU A 65 10.38 3.49 2.33
CA LEU A 65 10.28 4.89 2.76
C LEU A 65 11.65 5.57 2.78
N ARG A 66 12.69 4.88 3.29
CA ARG A 66 14.07 5.41 3.24
C ARG A 66 14.52 5.59 1.80
N ALA A 67 14.32 4.60 0.94
CA ALA A 67 14.68 4.70 -0.47
C ALA A 67 13.95 5.86 -1.18
N LYS A 68 12.69 6.14 -0.82
CA LYS A 68 11.94 7.28 -1.33
C LYS A 68 12.51 8.62 -0.86
N ILE A 69 12.88 8.74 0.41
CA ILE A 69 13.51 9.96 0.97
C ILE A 69 14.88 10.20 0.33
N GLU A 70 15.63 9.14 0.06
CA GLU A 70 16.94 9.18 -0.58
C GLU A 70 16.87 9.30 -2.11
N ASP A 71 15.66 9.42 -2.69
CA ASP A 71 15.40 9.50 -4.14
C ASP A 71 15.98 8.32 -4.96
N ARG A 72 16.04 7.14 -4.35
CA ARG A 72 16.52 5.88 -4.97
C ARG A 72 15.40 4.93 -5.35
N LEU A 73 14.16 5.25 -4.95
CA LEU A 73 13.00 4.40 -5.21
C LEU A 73 12.44 4.66 -6.61
N VAL A 74 12.50 3.64 -7.47
CA VAL A 74 11.89 3.67 -8.80
C VAL A 74 10.68 2.73 -8.83
N ILE A 75 9.53 3.25 -9.25
CA ILE A 75 8.34 2.44 -9.51
C ILE A 75 8.39 2.01 -10.98
N LEU A 76 8.37 0.70 -11.20
CA LEU A 76 8.35 0.16 -12.56
C LEU A 76 6.95 0.33 -13.18
N PRO A 77 6.84 0.69 -14.48
CA PRO A 77 5.55 0.85 -15.16
C PRO A 77 4.73 -0.44 -15.25
N CYS A 78 5.40 -1.59 -15.27
CA CYS A 78 4.78 -2.90 -15.49
C CYS A 78 5.60 -4.02 -14.85
N LYS A 79 5.00 -5.22 -14.80
CA LYS A 79 5.68 -6.42 -14.33
C LYS A 79 6.76 -6.88 -15.33
N PRO A 80 7.83 -7.56 -14.85
CA PRO A 80 8.91 -8.04 -15.72
C PRO A 80 8.49 -9.03 -16.82
N ASP A 81 7.33 -9.68 -16.67
CA ASP A 81 6.80 -10.70 -17.58
C ASP A 81 5.49 -10.27 -18.27
N GLU A 82 5.18 -8.97 -18.22
CA GLU A 82 3.95 -8.42 -18.76
C GLU A 82 3.94 -8.37 -20.29
N ILE A 83 2.74 -8.47 -20.88
CA ILE A 83 2.53 -8.31 -22.32
C ILE A 83 2.49 -6.82 -22.64
N PHE A 84 3.12 -6.44 -23.74
CA PHE A 84 3.08 -5.10 -24.26
C PHE A 84 2.77 -5.10 -25.76
N TYR A 85 2.31 -3.95 -26.22
CA TYR A 85 1.98 -3.65 -27.60
C TYR A 85 3.00 -2.65 -28.13
N GLN A 86 3.56 -2.93 -29.29
CA GLN A 86 4.51 -2.05 -29.97
C GLN A 86 4.05 -1.82 -31.41
N TRP A 87 4.09 -0.57 -31.84
CA TRP A 87 3.87 -0.23 -33.24
C TRP A 87 5.22 -0.09 -33.96
N LYS A 88 5.51 -0.94 -34.95
CA LYS A 88 6.67 -0.75 -35.82
C LYS A 88 6.25 0.02 -37.07
N ARG A 89 7.17 0.84 -37.60
CA ARG A 89 6.90 1.69 -38.76
C ARG A 89 6.60 0.80 -39.98
N GLY A 90 5.39 0.87 -40.50
CA GLY A 90 4.92 0.07 -41.64
C GLY A 90 4.05 -1.13 -41.27
N ASP A 91 3.75 -1.34 -39.99
CA ASP A 91 2.77 -2.35 -39.58
C ASP A 91 1.33 -1.85 -39.78
N ASP A 92 0.41 -2.74 -40.18
CA ASP A 92 -1.04 -2.48 -40.24
C ASP A 92 -1.74 -2.75 -38.90
N CYS A 93 -1.05 -3.39 -37.94
CA CYS A 93 -1.56 -3.73 -36.62
C CYS A 93 -0.44 -3.74 -35.56
N PRO A 94 -0.75 -3.52 -34.27
CA PRO A 94 0.28 -3.45 -33.25
C PRO A 94 0.81 -4.86 -33.00
N SER A 95 2.14 -4.99 -33.04
CA SER A 95 2.80 -6.23 -32.63
C SER A 95 2.60 -6.46 -31.14
N VAL A 96 2.33 -7.70 -30.77
CA VAL A 96 2.15 -8.12 -29.37
C VAL A 96 3.38 -8.90 -28.94
N SER A 97 3.95 -8.52 -27.81
CA SER A 97 5.16 -9.15 -27.27
C SER A 97 5.11 -9.22 -25.76
N ARG A 98 6.06 -9.93 -25.17
CA ARG A 98 6.20 -10.08 -23.71
C ARG A 98 7.60 -9.69 -23.31
N PHE A 99 7.74 -8.97 -22.21
CA PHE A 99 9.05 -8.69 -21.63
C PHE A 99 9.72 -9.98 -21.16
N GLU A 100 11.05 -10.05 -21.33
CA GLU A 100 11.85 -11.20 -20.89
C GLU A 100 12.43 -11.00 -19.47
N GLY A 101 12.03 -9.92 -18.80
CA GLY A 101 12.52 -9.53 -17.49
C GLY A 101 12.82 -8.04 -17.40
N VAL A 102 13.57 -7.67 -16.35
CA VAL A 102 14.11 -6.33 -16.14
C VAL A 102 15.60 -6.48 -15.86
N GLU A 103 16.41 -5.67 -16.53
CA GLU A 103 17.84 -5.58 -16.33
C GLU A 103 18.20 -4.20 -15.79
N ILE A 104 19.06 -4.18 -14.76
CA ILE A 104 19.61 -2.95 -14.17
C ILE A 104 21.10 -2.95 -14.49
N SER A 105 21.53 -1.91 -15.19
CA SER A 105 22.92 -1.68 -15.59
C SER A 105 23.76 -1.11 -14.44
N GLU A 106 25.09 -1.12 -14.58
CA GLU A 106 26.00 -0.61 -13.54
C GLU A 106 25.81 0.89 -13.23
N ASP A 107 25.37 1.67 -14.21
CA ASP A 107 25.01 3.09 -14.08
C ASP A 107 23.59 3.30 -13.51
N GLY A 108 22.90 2.22 -13.13
CA GLY A 108 21.57 2.26 -12.52
C GLY A 108 20.43 2.43 -13.51
N LYS A 109 20.70 2.41 -14.82
CA LYS A 109 19.66 2.51 -15.84
C LYS A 109 18.87 1.20 -15.93
N ILE A 110 17.55 1.34 -15.84
CA ILE A 110 16.60 0.22 -15.92
C ILE A 110 16.19 0.01 -17.37
N THR A 111 16.30 -1.23 -17.84
CA THR A 111 15.90 -1.63 -19.19
C THR A 111 15.12 -2.94 -19.18
N TYR A 112 14.26 -3.10 -20.18
CA TYR A 112 13.51 -4.31 -20.48
C TYR A 112 14.12 -4.96 -21.73
N PRO A 113 14.89 -6.05 -21.58
CA PRO A 113 15.53 -6.71 -22.71
C PRO A 113 14.53 -7.53 -23.53
N MET A 114 14.80 -7.63 -24.83
CA MET A 114 14.12 -8.50 -25.78
C MET A 114 15.17 -9.33 -26.52
N LYS A 115 15.72 -10.35 -25.85
CA LYS A 115 16.90 -11.11 -26.32
C LYS A 115 16.64 -11.81 -27.64
N ARG A 116 15.40 -12.22 -27.89
CA ARG A 116 15.02 -12.84 -29.18
C ARG A 116 15.27 -11.94 -30.40
N TRP A 117 15.26 -10.62 -30.22
CA TRP A 117 15.40 -9.64 -31.30
C TRP A 117 16.59 -8.68 -31.10
N GLY A 118 17.35 -8.83 -30.01
CA GLY A 118 18.49 -7.96 -29.70
C GLY A 118 18.10 -6.50 -29.39
N GLU A 119 16.81 -6.26 -29.11
CA GLU A 119 16.28 -4.94 -28.74
C GLU A 119 16.24 -4.82 -27.21
N SER A 120 16.33 -3.60 -26.68
CA SER A 120 16.07 -3.31 -25.27
C SER A 120 15.34 -1.98 -25.15
N PHE A 121 14.44 -1.91 -24.18
CA PHE A 121 13.59 -0.75 -23.97
C PHE A 121 13.88 -0.10 -22.63
N SER A 122 13.86 1.21 -22.58
CA SER A 122 14.02 1.99 -21.35
C SER A 122 12.66 2.41 -20.78
N LEU A 123 12.67 2.97 -19.58
CA LEU A 123 11.46 3.55 -18.98
C LEU A 123 10.84 4.68 -19.83
N ASP A 124 11.65 5.37 -20.63
CA ASP A 124 11.21 6.49 -21.48
C ASP A 124 10.42 6.06 -22.73
N ASP A 125 10.44 4.76 -23.07
CA ASP A 125 9.77 4.20 -24.26
C ASP A 125 8.28 3.92 -24.00
N PHE A 126 7.88 3.78 -22.73
CA PHE A 126 6.49 3.59 -22.32
C PHE A 126 5.64 4.81 -22.69
N GLY A 127 4.49 4.55 -23.30
CA GLY A 127 3.55 5.56 -23.79
C GLY A 127 3.99 6.26 -25.10
N LYS A 128 5.16 5.93 -25.65
CA LYS A 128 5.63 6.48 -26.94
C LYS A 128 5.70 5.42 -28.03
N THR A 129 6.42 4.34 -27.74
CA THR A 129 6.66 3.21 -28.66
C THR A 129 6.11 1.91 -28.09
N ILE A 130 5.96 1.84 -26.76
CA ILE A 130 5.48 0.68 -26.02
C ILE A 130 4.24 1.05 -25.22
N PHE A 131 3.23 0.19 -25.27
CA PHE A 131 1.96 0.40 -24.57
C PHE A 131 1.56 -0.88 -23.84
N LEU A 132 0.94 -0.75 -22.68
CA LEU A 132 0.51 -1.90 -21.87
C LEU A 132 -0.88 -2.41 -22.28
N SER A 133 -1.62 -1.62 -23.07
CA SER A 133 -2.90 -2.02 -23.62
C SER A 133 -3.03 -1.71 -25.12
N LEU A 134 -3.87 -2.50 -25.79
CA LEU A 134 -4.22 -2.28 -27.19
C LEU A 134 -4.93 -0.93 -27.41
N THR A 135 -5.77 -0.52 -26.47
CA THR A 135 -6.53 0.72 -26.54
C THR A 135 -5.60 1.93 -26.51
N GLU A 136 -4.63 1.95 -25.59
CA GLU A 136 -3.61 3.01 -25.53
C GLU A 136 -2.76 3.04 -26.80
N ALA A 137 -2.35 1.87 -27.30
CA ALA A 137 -1.57 1.76 -28.53
C ALA A 137 -2.30 2.37 -29.73
N LYS A 138 -3.61 2.12 -29.86
CA LYS A 138 -4.43 2.69 -30.94
C LYS A 138 -4.66 4.19 -30.78
N ALA A 139 -4.97 4.65 -29.56
CA ALA A 139 -5.18 6.07 -29.29
C ALA A 139 -3.94 6.92 -29.60
N ALA A 140 -2.74 6.40 -29.32
CA ALA A 140 -1.48 7.08 -29.62
C ALA A 140 -1.21 7.26 -31.12
N ILE A 141 -1.90 6.52 -32.00
CA ILE A 141 -1.83 6.66 -33.47
C ILE A 141 -2.81 7.73 -33.94
N GLU A 142 -4.05 7.70 -33.44
CA GLU A 142 -5.08 8.71 -33.79
C GLU A 142 -4.67 10.13 -33.40
N MET A 143 -3.77 10.29 -32.42
CA MET A 143 -3.21 11.58 -32.02
C MET A 143 -1.99 12.03 -32.83
N LYS A 144 -1.44 11.19 -33.71
CA LYS A 144 -0.27 11.49 -34.56
C LYS A 144 -0.63 11.96 -35.97
N ASP A 145 -1.89 11.84 -36.37
CA ASP A 145 -2.46 12.42 -37.60
C ASP A 145 -3.07 13.81 -37.34
#